data_AF-A0A3F2RPI6-F1
#
_entry.id   AF-A0A3F2RPI6-F1
#
_cell.length_a   1.000
_cell.length_b   1.000
_cell.length_c   1.000
_cell.angle_alpha   90.00
_cell.angle_beta   90.00
_cell.angle_gamma   90.00
#
_symmetry.space_group_name_H-M   'P 1'
#
loop_
_entity.id
_entity.type
_entity.pdbx_description
1 polymer ?
#
loop_
_entity_poly.entity_id
_entity_poly.type
_entity_poly.pdbx_seq_one_letter_code
_entity_poly.pdbx_strand_id
1 'polypeptide(L)'
;MGAKELTPDERKSILVLHDAGLKLSAISEATHRSIGMCHKVIKLRDTPSKPSRRGKPNKVTERDQLVKVQEGLEPELLPRHQTAHKKWGDDHGDKTNAEWAAVPFSDEKKWSLDGPNGLQNR
;
A
#
# COMPACT_ATOMS: atom_id res chain seq x y z
N MET A 1 -9.74 -25.73 13.40
CA MET A 1 -10.91 -24.99 13.93
C MET A 1 -10.48 -23.55 14.21
N GLY A 2 -10.70 -22.63 13.28
CA GLY A 2 -10.28 -21.22 13.44
C GLY A 2 -11.10 -20.52 14.52
N ALA A 3 -10.48 -19.61 15.27
CA ALA A 3 -11.18 -18.79 16.25
C ALA A 3 -12.18 -17.88 15.52
N LYS A 4 -13.48 -18.11 15.71
CA LYS A 4 -14.53 -17.24 15.16
C LYS A 4 -14.41 -15.86 15.81
N GLU A 5 -14.06 -14.86 15.01
CA GLU A 5 -13.95 -13.48 15.45
C GLU A 5 -15.27 -13.00 16.07
N LEU A 6 -15.15 -12.08 17.02
CA LEU A 6 -16.29 -11.54 17.75
C LEU A 6 -16.92 -10.43 16.91
N THR A 7 -18.18 -10.63 16.52
CA THR A 7 -18.92 -9.66 15.69
C THR A 7 -19.19 -8.38 16.48
N PRO A 8 -19.40 -7.24 15.80
CA PRO A 8 -19.75 -5.98 16.47
C PRO A 8 -21.01 -6.09 17.34
N ASP A 9 -22.00 -6.87 16.91
CA ASP A 9 -23.25 -7.08 17.64
C ASP A 9 -23.03 -7.86 18.94
N GLU A 10 -22.22 -8.92 18.88
CA GLU A 10 -21.85 -9.69 20.07
C GLU A 10 -21.07 -8.84 21.07
N ARG A 11 -20.19 -7.95 20.60
CA ARG A 11 -19.48 -6.97 21.45
C ARG A 11 -20.46 -6.05 22.16
N LYS A 12 -21.44 -5.52 21.42
CA LYS A 12 -22.46 -4.63 21.98
C LYS A 12 -23.31 -5.34 23.03
N SER A 13 -23.74 -6.57 22.77
CA SER A 13 -24.51 -7.37 23.74
C SER A 13 -23.73 -7.63 25.03
N ILE A 14 -22.44 -7.97 24.95
CA ILE A 14 -21.58 -8.18 26.13
C ILE A 14 -21.51 -6.89 26.98
N LEU A 15 -21.35 -5.73 26.34
CA LEU A 15 -21.25 -4.44 27.03
C LEU A 15 -22.58 -4.05 27.71
N VAL A 16 -23.71 -4.22 27.03
CA VAL A 16 -25.04 -3.92 27.58
C VAL A 16 -25.34 -4.79 28.81
N LEU A 17 -25.03 -6.09 28.75
CA LEU A 17 -25.26 -6.99 29.88
C LEU A 17 -24.34 -6.68 31.07
N HIS A 18 -23.11 -6.22 30.79
CA HIS A 18 -22.20 -5.76 31.83
C HIS A 18 -22.69 -4.48 32.51
N ASP A 19 -23.18 -3.51 31.74
CA ASP A 19 -23.76 -2.26 32.27
C ASP A 19 -25.04 -2.50 33.07
N ALA A 20 -25.78 -3.57 32.76
CA ALA A 20 -26.90 -4.07 33.56
C ALA A 20 -26.47 -4.79 34.87
N GLY A 21 -25.17 -4.91 35.14
CA GLY A 21 -24.64 -5.49 36.39
C GLY A 21 -24.64 -7.02 36.43
N LEU A 22 -24.78 -7.71 35.28
CA LEU A 22 -24.77 -9.17 35.24
C LEU A 22 -23.36 -9.73 35.48
N LYS A 23 -23.29 -10.88 36.15
CA LYS A 23 -22.04 -11.61 36.36
C LYS A 23 -21.53 -12.20 35.05
N LEU A 24 -20.21 -12.33 34.92
CA LEU A 24 -19.54 -12.86 33.72
C LEU A 24 -20.02 -14.26 33.30
N SER A 25 -20.46 -15.10 34.25
CA SER A 25 -21.03 -16.42 33.95
C SER A 25 -22.36 -16.30 33.17
N ALA A 26 -23.26 -15.43 33.63
CA ALA A 26 -24.54 -15.17 32.96
C ALA A 26 -24.34 -14.52 31.58
N ILE A 27 -23.36 -13.63 31.45
CA ILE A 27 -22.99 -13.02 30.16
C ILE A 27 -22.45 -14.08 29.19
N SER A 28 -21.61 -15.01 29.68
CA SER A 28 -21.05 -16.11 28.89
C SER A 28 -22.14 -17.02 28.36
N GLU A 29 -23.12 -17.38 29.19
CA GLU A 29 -24.29 -18.18 28.82
C GLU A 29 -25.17 -17.47 27.79
N ALA A 30 -25.53 -16.19 28.04
CA ALA A 30 -26.40 -15.41 27.17
C ALA A 30 -25.80 -15.11 25.79
N THR A 31 -24.47 -15.00 25.70
CA THR A 31 -23.75 -14.67 24.46
C THR A 31 -23.12 -15.88 23.78
N HIS A 32 -23.17 -17.06 24.42
CA HIS A 32 -22.46 -18.28 24.01
C HIS A 32 -20.97 -18.05 23.73
N ARG A 33 -20.33 -17.12 24.44
CA ARG A 33 -18.89 -16.81 24.33
C ARG A 33 -18.16 -17.18 25.60
N SER A 34 -16.87 -17.49 25.49
CA SER A 34 -16.08 -17.88 26.64
C SER A 34 -15.97 -16.75 27.66
N ILE A 35 -15.91 -17.10 28.95
CA ILE A 35 -15.74 -16.16 30.06
C ILE A 35 -14.53 -15.25 29.82
N GLY A 36 -13.41 -15.81 29.37
CA GLY A 36 -12.20 -15.04 29.06
C GLY A 36 -12.37 -14.03 27.93
N MET A 37 -13.23 -14.33 26.94
CA MET A 37 -13.54 -13.39 25.87
C MET A 37 -14.41 -12.24 26.37
N CYS A 38 -15.44 -12.52 27.18
CA CYS A 38 -16.28 -11.51 27.82
C CYS A 38 -15.44 -10.57 28.70
N HIS A 39 -14.59 -11.15 29.55
CA HIS A 39 -13.64 -10.42 30.39
C HIS A 39 -12.74 -9.49 29.55
N LYS A 40 -12.21 -10.00 28.43
CA LYS A 40 -11.35 -9.23 27.54
C LYS A 40 -12.08 -8.04 26.91
N VAL A 41 -13.34 -8.19 26.50
CA VAL A 41 -14.14 -7.08 25.94
C VAL A 41 -14.34 -5.99 26.97
N ILE A 42 -14.69 -6.35 28.21
CA ILE A 42 -14.86 -5.39 29.31
C ILE A 42 -13.55 -4.66 29.62
N LYS A 43 -12.43 -5.40 29.74
CA LYS A 43 -11.11 -4.79 29.98
C LYS A 43 -10.65 -3.86 28.88
N LEU A 44 -10.99 -4.13 27.63
CA LEU A 44 -10.56 -3.33 26.49
C LEU A 44 -11.44 -2.10 26.23
N ARG A 45 -12.60 -1.98 26.91
CA ARG A 45 -13.50 -0.82 26.79
C ARG A 45 -12.80 0.49 27.16
N ASP A 46 -12.04 0.48 28.25
CA ASP A 46 -11.43 1.69 28.82
C ASP A 46 -9.96 1.86 28.39
N THR A 47 -9.39 0.86 27.72
CA THR A 47 -8.04 0.98 27.18
C THR A 47 -8.09 1.64 25.80
N PRO A 48 -7.29 2.70 25.56
CA PRO A 48 -7.14 3.22 24.21
C PRO A 48 -6.67 2.11 23.29
N SER A 49 -7.29 2.03 22.10
CA SER A 49 -7.00 1.00 21.10
C SER A 49 -5.49 0.89 20.88
N LYS A 50 -4.90 -0.23 21.29
CA LYS A 50 -3.49 -0.47 21.08
C LYS A 50 -3.27 -0.53 19.56
N PRO A 51 -2.29 0.20 19.00
CA PRO A 51 -2.09 0.23 17.56
C PRO A 51 -1.92 -1.20 17.02
N SER A 52 -2.44 -1.41 15.82
CA SER A 52 -2.37 -2.68 15.08
C SER A 52 -0.98 -3.30 15.25
N ARG A 53 -0.93 -4.62 15.48
CA ARG A 53 0.33 -5.36 15.60
C ARG A 53 1.20 -4.93 14.43
N ARG A 54 2.30 -4.25 14.75
CA ARG A 54 3.22 -3.68 13.77
C ARG A 54 3.54 -4.80 12.78
N GLY A 55 3.03 -4.66 11.55
CA GLY A 55 3.34 -5.60 10.49
C GLY A 55 4.84 -5.62 10.25
N LYS A 56 5.31 -6.53 9.41
CA LYS A 56 6.68 -6.45 8.91
C LYS A 56 6.93 -5.01 8.42
N PRO A 57 7.93 -4.30 8.96
CA PRO A 57 8.21 -2.95 8.49
C PRO A 57 8.42 -3.02 6.98
N ASN A 58 7.78 -2.11 6.24
CA ASN A 58 8.03 -1.97 4.81
C ASN A 58 9.52 -1.74 4.63
N LYS A 59 10.18 -2.55 3.80
CA LYS A 59 11.61 -2.39 3.44
C LYS A 59 11.86 -1.18 2.54
N VAL A 60 10.93 -0.24 2.51
CA VAL A 60 10.99 0.94 1.65
C VAL A 60 11.45 2.06 2.56
N THR A 61 12.73 2.42 2.41
CA THR A 61 13.31 3.55 3.12
C THR A 61 12.64 4.85 2.66
N GLU A 62 12.74 5.93 3.43
CA GLU A 62 12.26 7.26 2.98
C GLU A 62 12.88 7.64 1.62
N ARG A 63 14.12 7.20 1.38
CA ARG A 63 14.82 7.36 0.11
C ARG A 63 14.13 6.63 -1.05
N ASP A 64 13.64 5.40 -0.84
CA ASP A 64 12.90 4.66 -1.85
C ASP A 64 11.50 5.26 -2.12
N GLN A 65 10.91 5.95 -1.14
CA GLN A 65 9.67 6.70 -1.33
C GLN A 65 9.91 7.95 -2.18
N LEU A 66 11.02 8.66 -1.93
CA LEU A 66 11.42 9.83 -2.71
C LEU A 66 11.80 9.46 -4.15
N VAL A 67 12.50 8.34 -4.36
CA VAL A 67 12.81 7.82 -5.70
C VAL A 67 11.51 7.51 -6.46
N LYS A 68 10.52 6.89 -5.83
CA LYS A 68 9.20 6.66 -6.47
C LYS A 68 8.47 7.94 -6.85
N VAL A 69 8.55 8.98 -6.01
CA VAL A 69 7.96 10.30 -6.32
C VAL A 69 8.70 10.96 -7.49
N GLN A 70 10.02 10.77 -7.59
CA GLN A 70 10.84 11.29 -8.68
C GLN A 70 10.62 10.51 -10.00
N GLU A 71 10.48 9.18 -9.93
CA GLU A 71 10.17 8.30 -11.07
C GLU A 71 8.71 8.44 -11.54
N GLY A 72 7.81 8.88 -10.66
CA GLY A 72 6.42 9.22 -11.00
C GLY A 72 6.25 10.57 -11.70
N LEU A 73 7.33 11.32 -11.95
CA LEU A 73 7.33 12.52 -12.78
C LEU A 73 7.51 12.15 -14.27
N GLU A 74 6.89 11.06 -14.71
CA GLU A 74 6.75 10.83 -16.13
C GLU A 74 5.88 11.97 -16.69
N PRO A 75 6.39 12.76 -17.65
CA PRO A 75 5.61 13.88 -18.18
C PRO A 75 4.26 13.38 -18.67
N GLU A 76 3.18 13.98 -18.20
CA GLU A 76 1.85 13.58 -18.62
C GLU A 76 1.75 13.65 -20.15
N LEU A 77 1.37 12.52 -20.76
CA LEU A 77 1.20 12.37 -22.19
C LEU A 77 -0.05 13.12 -22.66
N LEU A 78 0.06 14.45 -22.71
CA LEU A 78 -1.01 15.35 -23.18
C LEU A 78 -1.51 14.95 -24.57
N PRO A 79 -2.78 15.23 -24.92
CA PRO A 79 -3.35 14.89 -26.22
C PRO A 79 -2.51 15.35 -27.41
N ARG A 80 -1.87 16.53 -27.31
CA ARG A 80 -0.96 17.05 -28.35
C ARG A 80 0.23 16.12 -28.62
N HIS A 81 0.79 15.48 -27.59
CA HIS A 81 1.91 14.54 -27.73
C HIS A 81 1.42 13.24 -28.38
N GLN A 82 0.23 12.77 -27.99
CA GLN A 82 -0.38 11.58 -28.59
C GLN A 82 -0.63 11.76 -30.08
N THR A 83 -1.19 12.91 -30.48
CA THR A 83 -1.40 13.23 -31.90
C THR A 83 -0.06 13.35 -32.65
N ALA A 84 0.95 13.98 -32.07
CA ALA A 84 2.26 14.11 -32.68
C ALA A 84 2.97 12.75 -32.83
N HIS A 85 2.91 11.89 -31.81
CA HIS A 85 3.49 10.54 -31.86
C HIS A 85 2.79 9.68 -32.91
N LYS A 86 1.45 9.73 -32.95
CA LYS A 86 0.67 8.99 -33.95
C LYS A 86 1.03 9.45 -35.36
N LYS A 87 1.04 10.76 -35.61
CA LYS A 87 1.44 11.33 -36.89
C LYS A 87 2.86 10.91 -37.27
N TRP A 88 3.82 11.01 -36.35
CA TRP A 88 5.20 10.60 -36.62
C TRP A 88 5.30 9.11 -36.99
N GLY A 89 4.56 8.26 -36.27
CA GLY A 89 4.48 6.82 -36.56
C GLY A 89 3.86 6.54 -37.93
N ASP A 90 2.75 7.22 -38.27
CA ASP A 90 2.12 7.10 -39.58
C ASP A 90 3.08 7.56 -40.70
N ASP A 91 3.82 8.67 -40.49
CA ASP A 91 4.76 9.23 -41.47
C ASP A 91 6.05 8.39 -41.65
N HIS A 92 6.42 7.58 -40.66
CA HIS A 92 7.72 6.87 -40.61
C HIS A 92 7.61 5.35 -40.54
N GLY A 93 6.40 4.80 -40.41
CA GLY A 93 6.16 3.37 -40.22
C GLY A 93 6.63 2.48 -41.38
N ASP A 94 6.59 3.03 -42.59
CA ASP A 94 7.01 2.32 -43.81
C ASP A 94 8.51 2.44 -44.09
N LYS A 95 9.28 3.17 -43.26
CA LYS A 95 10.73 3.29 -43.44
C LYS A 95 11.41 1.93 -43.31
N THR A 96 12.23 1.63 -44.28
CA THR A 96 13.04 0.43 -44.33
C THR A 96 14.18 0.46 -43.32
N ASN A 97 14.72 -0.71 -42.99
CA ASN A 97 15.85 -0.80 -42.07
C ASN A 97 17.11 -0.07 -42.58
N ALA A 98 17.32 -0.02 -43.90
CA ALA A 98 18.44 0.71 -44.50
C ALA A 98 18.31 2.23 -44.30
N GLU A 99 17.08 2.75 -44.39
CA GLU A 99 16.79 4.16 -44.15
C GLU A 99 16.97 4.53 -42.67
N TRP A 100 16.58 3.65 -41.74
CA TRP A 100 16.84 3.85 -40.31
C TRP A 100 18.33 3.82 -39.97
N ALA A 101 19.10 2.92 -40.59
CA ALA A 101 20.54 2.82 -40.37
C ALA A 101 21.33 4.06 -40.83
N ALA A 102 20.75 4.86 -41.74
CA ALA A 102 21.35 6.09 -42.22
C ALA A 102 21.06 7.31 -41.31
N VAL A 103 20.22 7.17 -40.27
CA VAL A 103 19.85 8.28 -39.38
C VAL A 103 20.85 8.37 -38.21
N PRO A 104 21.65 9.45 -38.11
CA PRO A 104 22.47 9.69 -36.93
C PRO A 104 21.58 10.23 -35.79
N PHE A 105 21.38 9.42 -34.75
CA PHE A 105 20.69 9.86 -33.54
C PHE A 105 21.67 10.54 -32.58
N SER A 106 21.19 11.60 -31.94
CA SER A 106 21.93 12.36 -30.92
C SER A 106 21.00 12.71 -29.77
N ASP A 107 21.50 12.61 -28.55
CA ASP A 107 20.79 13.01 -27.33
C ASP A 107 21.82 13.44 -26.27
N GLU A 108 21.40 14.31 -25.37
CA GLU A 108 22.24 14.76 -24.26
C GLU A 108 21.85 14.01 -22.99
N LYS A 109 22.75 13.16 -22.51
CA LYS A 109 22.55 12.45 -21.25
C LYS A 109 23.31 13.16 -20.13
N LYS A 110 22.65 13.41 -19.00
CA LYS A 110 23.36 13.83 -17.78
C LYS A 110 24.03 12.63 -17.11
N TRP A 111 25.36 12.66 -16.97
CA TRP A 111 26.14 11.68 -16.20
C TRP A 111 26.38 12.21 -14.78
N SER A 112 25.90 11.49 -13.77
CA SER A 112 26.12 11.83 -12.36
C SER A 112 27.29 10.99 -11.81
N LEU A 113 28.26 11.63 -11.17
CA LEU A 113 29.41 10.97 -10.52
C LEU A 113 28.99 10.06 -9.34
N ASP A 114 28.06 10.53 -8.51
CA ASP A 114 27.56 9.80 -7.32
C ASP A 114 26.13 9.25 -7.51
N GLY A 115 25.74 8.99 -8.76
CA GLY A 115 24.48 8.34 -9.06
C GLY A 115 24.47 6.87 -8.61
N PRO A 116 23.33 6.16 -8.70
CA PRO A 116 23.24 4.72 -8.40
C PRO A 116 24.20 3.83 -9.22
N ASN A 117 24.81 4.38 -10.29
CA ASN A 117 25.81 3.74 -11.13
C ASN A 117 27.28 4.08 -10.75
N GLY A 118 27.52 4.83 -9.68
CA GLY A 118 28.87 5.18 -9.19
C GLY A 118 29.62 3.98 -8.61
N LEU A 119 30.93 4.14 -8.37
CA LEU A 119 31.81 3.08 -7.85
C LEU A 119 31.30 2.62 -6.47
N GLN A 120 30.62 1.47 -6.43
CA GLN A 120 30.23 0.84 -5.17
C GLN A 120 31.49 0.23 -4.56
N ASN A 121 32.13 0.94 -3.63
CA ASN A 121 33.22 0.39 -2.84
C ASN A 121 32.70 -0.85 -2.09
N ARG A 122 33.19 -2.01 -2.51
CA ARG A 122 32.88 -3.33 -1.94
C ARG A 122 33.88 -3.68 -0.85
#